data_AF-A0A5Q0ULZ6-F1
#
_entry.id   AF-A0A5Q0ULZ6-F1
#
_cell.length_a   1.000
_cell.length_b   1.000
_cell.length_c   1.000
_cell.angle_alpha   90.00
_cell.angle_beta   90.00
_cell.angle_gamma   90.00
#
_symmetry.space_group_name_H-M   'P 1'
#
loop_
_entity.id
_entity.type
_entity.pdbx_description
1 polymer ?
#
loop_
_entity_poly.entity_id
_entity_poly.type
_entity_poly.pdbx_seq_one_letter_code
_entity_poly.pdbx_strand_id
1 'polypeptide(L)'
;MLVVAGVVVGLAPTVGLTTAGADRGVSVGTAPDGSALLALEPAGTTVTNPSETTVATLRNNAGEALNTAYSVSVDGDGGALTAVTAETPTNLDPNGGTDIAVKCKPNGQRGTAQLQVHVAEAAGDGVTIQNALLTVDVAYDCPGGGGRPSDRPAFDDADGDGEYDEGEETYSVEELENFENRSVRLAIKDAGTLDARGQRVSIEAREILIQNATLRSNKRVSLDATGAVTIDGEIESNKGIQIDAGGQMAADYAQLRSKRDVSLSASGSLLLRFATIDAKGAATATLQTQNGNLLVQGLSVRDDDDTLVYTPADASVSGTPSRGSVEAG
;
A
#
# COMPACT_ATOMS: atom_id res chain seq x y z
N MET A 1 -21.85 46.84 -19.17
CA MET A 1 -20.80 46.01 -19.81
C MET A 1 -20.72 44.74 -19.01
N LEU A 2 -21.29 43.66 -19.55
CA LEU A 2 -21.49 42.37 -18.89
C LEU A 2 -20.33 41.45 -19.34
N VAL A 3 -19.57 40.87 -18.41
CA VAL A 3 -18.59 39.82 -18.74
C VAL A 3 -19.10 38.53 -18.13
N VAL A 4 -19.51 37.60 -18.99
CA VAL A 4 -19.78 36.20 -18.69
C VAL A 4 -18.54 35.43 -19.14
N ALA A 5 -17.84 34.78 -18.20
CA ALA A 5 -16.78 33.83 -18.50
C ALA A 5 -17.38 32.42 -18.46
N GLY A 6 -17.63 31.84 -19.64
CA GLY A 6 -18.02 30.44 -19.78
C GLY A 6 -16.78 29.56 -19.90
N VAL A 7 -16.60 28.64 -18.95
CA VAL A 7 -15.66 27.53 -19.06
C VAL A 7 -16.28 26.50 -20.00
N VAL A 8 -15.60 26.23 -21.11
CA VAL A 8 -15.96 25.14 -22.03
C VAL A 8 -15.36 23.86 -21.45
N VAL A 9 -16.19 23.01 -20.84
CA VAL A 9 -15.84 21.62 -20.54
C VAL A 9 -16.10 20.81 -21.81
N GLY A 10 -15.02 20.45 -22.51
CA GLY A 10 -15.09 19.58 -23.67
C GLY A 10 -15.13 18.12 -23.23
N LEU A 11 -16.32 17.52 -23.19
CA LEU A 11 -16.46 16.06 -23.19
C LEU A 11 -16.12 15.57 -24.60
N ALA A 12 -14.97 14.91 -24.77
CA ALA A 12 -14.69 14.15 -25.98
C ALA A 12 -15.35 12.75 -25.82
N PRO A 13 -16.22 12.31 -26.75
CA PRO A 13 -16.75 10.96 -26.69
C PRO A 13 -15.65 9.95 -27.04
N THR A 14 -15.47 9.00 -26.14
CA THR A 14 -14.74 7.74 -26.30
C THR A 14 -15.51 6.81 -27.24
N VAL A 15 -14.79 6.13 -28.13
CA VAL A 15 -15.38 5.44 -29.27
C VAL A 15 -15.02 3.96 -29.23
N GLY A 16 -16.01 3.10 -28.99
CA GLY A 16 -15.92 1.65 -29.21
C GLY A 16 -16.41 1.23 -30.60
N LEU A 17 -15.74 0.25 -31.22
CA LEU A 17 -16.06 -0.29 -32.55
C LEU A 17 -16.78 -1.64 -32.45
N THR A 18 -17.73 -1.89 -33.36
CA THR A 18 -18.39 -3.20 -33.52
C THR A 18 -18.13 -3.78 -34.91
N THR A 19 -17.85 -5.10 -34.99
CA THR A 19 -17.87 -5.84 -36.26
C THR A 19 -18.89 -6.97 -36.15
N ALA A 20 -19.75 -7.11 -37.16
CA ALA A 20 -20.67 -8.24 -37.29
C ALA A 20 -20.49 -8.81 -38.70
N GLY A 21 -20.03 -10.06 -38.78
CA GLY A 21 -19.83 -10.75 -40.04
C GLY A 21 -21.14 -11.28 -40.62
N ALA A 22 -21.68 -10.62 -41.64
CA ALA A 22 -22.42 -11.25 -42.73
C ALA A 22 -22.52 -10.28 -43.91
N ASP A 23 -21.73 -10.56 -44.95
CA ASP A 23 -21.91 -10.18 -46.36
C ASP A 23 -22.76 -8.92 -46.65
N ARG A 24 -22.07 -7.83 -47.09
CA ARG A 24 -22.54 -6.51 -47.58
C ARG A 24 -22.38 -5.33 -46.60
N GLY A 25 -21.38 -4.48 -46.90
CA GLY A 25 -21.32 -3.09 -46.48
C GLY A 25 -21.14 -2.89 -44.97
N VAL A 26 -19.90 -2.95 -44.49
CA VAL A 26 -19.59 -2.74 -43.07
C VAL A 26 -19.75 -1.25 -42.74
N SER A 27 -20.84 -0.91 -42.07
CA SER A 27 -20.98 0.37 -41.37
C SER A 27 -20.29 0.25 -40.01
N VAL A 28 -19.17 0.95 -39.86
CA VAL A 28 -18.51 1.12 -38.57
C VAL A 28 -19.29 2.15 -37.77
N GLY A 29 -19.92 1.72 -36.68
CA GLY A 29 -20.67 2.60 -35.76
C GLY A 29 -19.93 2.80 -34.45
N THR A 30 -19.93 4.03 -33.96
CA THR A 30 -19.41 4.41 -32.64
C THR A 30 -20.56 4.30 -31.62
N ALA A 31 -20.44 3.45 -30.60
CA ALA A 31 -21.44 3.32 -29.55
C ALA A 31 -20.98 4.01 -28.25
N PRO A 32 -21.90 4.53 -27.40
CA PRO A 32 -21.56 4.93 -26.03
C PRO A 32 -20.97 3.76 -25.26
N ASP A 33 -19.97 4.02 -24.41
CA ASP A 33 -19.07 3.02 -23.82
C ASP A 33 -19.78 1.75 -23.32
N GLY A 34 -20.86 1.88 -22.54
CA GLY A 34 -21.60 0.74 -21.96
C GLY A 34 -22.36 -0.17 -22.94
N SER A 35 -22.34 0.11 -24.25
CA SER A 35 -23.02 -0.69 -25.28
C SER A 35 -22.11 -1.16 -26.42
N ALA A 36 -20.82 -0.82 -26.37
CA ALA A 36 -19.83 -1.33 -27.31
C ALA A 36 -19.55 -2.82 -27.05
N LEU A 37 -19.21 -3.59 -28.10
CA LEU A 37 -18.84 -5.01 -27.97
C LEU A 37 -17.67 -5.20 -27.00
N LEU A 38 -16.77 -4.22 -26.96
CA LEU A 38 -15.73 -4.09 -25.95
C LEU A 38 -15.80 -2.67 -25.38
N ALA A 39 -15.94 -2.56 -24.07
CA ALA A 39 -16.20 -1.31 -23.36
C ALA A 39 -15.15 -1.06 -22.28
N LEU A 40 -14.81 0.20 -22.02
CA LEU A 40 -14.01 0.59 -20.86
C LEU A 40 -14.91 1.37 -19.91
N GLU A 41 -15.29 0.74 -18.80
CA GLU A 41 -16.22 1.32 -17.82
C GLU A 41 -15.42 2.00 -16.70
N PRO A 42 -15.55 3.33 -16.47
CA PRO A 42 -14.82 4.00 -15.40
C PRO A 42 -15.39 3.63 -14.02
N ALA A 43 -14.51 3.44 -13.03
CA ALA A 43 -14.92 3.17 -11.66
C ALA A 43 -15.38 4.43 -10.90
N GLY A 44 -14.99 5.62 -11.38
CA GLY A 44 -15.31 6.91 -10.75
C GLY A 44 -14.51 7.19 -9.47
N THR A 45 -13.42 6.46 -9.25
CA THR A 45 -12.54 6.59 -8.09
C THR A 45 -11.40 7.57 -8.37
N THR A 46 -11.08 8.42 -7.40
CA THR A 46 -9.85 9.23 -7.43
C THR A 46 -8.68 8.37 -6.95
N VAL A 47 -7.58 8.37 -7.69
CA VAL A 47 -6.34 7.71 -7.27
C VAL A 47 -5.61 8.65 -6.32
N THR A 48 -5.49 8.27 -5.05
CA THR A 48 -4.88 9.12 -4.03
C THR A 48 -3.70 8.48 -3.32
N ASN A 49 -3.50 7.16 -3.44
CA ASN A 49 -2.49 6.44 -2.69
C ASN A 49 -1.60 5.61 -3.65
N PRO A 50 -0.40 5.17 -3.21
CA PRO A 50 0.53 4.40 -4.01
C PRO A 50 0.12 2.93 -4.12
N SER A 51 -0.98 2.53 -3.48
CA SER A 51 -1.54 1.19 -3.63
C SER A 51 -2.31 1.08 -4.95
N GLU A 52 -2.48 -0.16 -5.40
CA GLU A 52 -3.22 -0.44 -6.63
C GLU A 52 -4.68 0.00 -6.48
N THR A 53 -5.11 0.91 -7.34
CA THR A 53 -6.49 1.40 -7.38
C THR A 53 -7.10 1.02 -8.72
N THR A 54 -8.16 0.22 -8.71
CA THR A 54 -8.96 -0.06 -9.91
C THR A 54 -9.67 1.21 -10.35
N VAL A 55 -9.36 1.69 -11.54
CA VAL A 55 -9.91 2.94 -12.11
C VAL A 55 -10.88 2.72 -13.26
N ALA A 56 -10.82 1.54 -13.89
CA ALA A 56 -11.74 1.15 -14.93
C ALA A 56 -11.83 -0.38 -15.05
N THR A 57 -12.87 -0.88 -15.70
CA THR A 57 -13.02 -2.29 -16.06
C THR A 57 -13.16 -2.41 -17.57
N LEU A 58 -12.29 -3.19 -18.22
CA LEU A 58 -12.42 -3.57 -19.62
C LEU A 58 -13.43 -4.71 -19.72
N ARG A 59 -14.55 -4.49 -20.39
CA ARG A 59 -15.71 -5.40 -20.40
C ARG A 59 -16.02 -5.93 -21.79
N ASN A 60 -16.17 -7.25 -21.88
CA ASN A 60 -16.64 -7.92 -23.08
C ASN A 60 -18.16 -8.00 -23.09
N ASN A 61 -18.81 -7.22 -23.95
CA ASN A 61 -20.25 -7.29 -24.18
C ASN A 61 -20.59 -8.08 -25.47
N ALA A 62 -19.60 -8.68 -26.12
CA ALA A 62 -19.86 -9.67 -27.16
C ALA A 62 -20.54 -10.88 -26.52
N GLY A 63 -21.53 -11.43 -27.23
CA GLY A 63 -22.22 -12.66 -26.81
C GLY A 63 -21.35 -13.92 -26.91
N GLU A 64 -20.03 -13.76 -27.02
CA GLU A 64 -19.02 -14.80 -27.20
C GLU A 64 -17.74 -14.41 -26.47
N ALA A 65 -16.86 -15.38 -26.20
CA ALA A 65 -15.57 -15.12 -25.59
C ALA A 65 -14.64 -14.42 -26.57
N LEU A 66 -13.86 -13.45 -26.09
CA LEU A 66 -12.88 -12.71 -26.88
C LEU A 66 -11.47 -12.92 -26.33
N ASN A 67 -10.59 -13.50 -27.15
CA ASN A 67 -9.16 -13.50 -26.86
C ASN A 67 -8.59 -12.11 -27.17
N THR A 68 -8.26 -11.36 -26.12
CA THR A 68 -8.02 -9.92 -26.18
C THR A 68 -6.58 -9.58 -25.82
N ALA A 69 -5.83 -9.05 -26.79
CA ALA A 69 -4.50 -8.49 -26.60
C ALA A 69 -4.58 -6.96 -26.49
N TYR A 70 -4.18 -6.43 -25.35
CA TYR A 70 -4.21 -4.99 -25.08
C TYR A 70 -2.99 -4.50 -24.29
N SER A 71 -2.71 -3.21 -24.39
CA SER A 71 -1.75 -2.49 -23.56
C SER A 71 -2.42 -1.31 -22.86
N VAL A 72 -1.96 -0.98 -21.66
CA VAL A 72 -2.48 0.12 -20.85
C VAL A 72 -1.41 1.20 -20.70
N SER A 73 -1.79 2.45 -20.96
CA SER A 73 -0.95 3.62 -20.73
C SER A 73 -1.75 4.74 -20.08
N VAL A 74 -1.06 5.67 -19.42
CA VAL A 74 -1.65 6.89 -18.87
C VAL A 74 -0.96 8.07 -19.54
N ASP A 75 -1.75 9.05 -19.99
CA ASP A 75 -1.27 10.30 -20.60
C ASP A 75 -1.81 11.53 -19.83
N GLY A 76 -1.06 12.63 -19.89
CA GLY A 76 -1.42 13.89 -19.22
C GLY A 76 -1.26 13.90 -17.71
N ASP A 77 -0.63 12.87 -17.12
CA ASP A 77 -0.39 12.73 -15.69
C ASP A 77 0.96 13.31 -15.23
N GLY A 78 1.84 13.69 -16.17
CA GLY A 78 3.20 14.15 -15.83
C GLY A 78 4.09 13.07 -15.19
N GLY A 79 3.71 11.79 -15.33
CA GLY A 79 4.36 10.65 -14.66
C GLY A 79 3.93 10.43 -13.21
N ALA A 80 2.79 10.99 -12.78
CA ALA A 80 2.17 10.77 -11.48
C ALA A 80 1.52 9.39 -11.33
N LEU A 81 1.07 8.78 -12.42
CA LEU A 81 0.38 7.50 -12.41
C LEU A 81 1.22 6.43 -13.09
N THR A 82 1.16 5.22 -12.57
CA THR A 82 1.75 4.04 -13.20
C THR A 82 0.66 3.00 -13.40
N ALA A 83 0.45 2.55 -14.64
CA ALA A 83 -0.43 1.42 -14.92
C ALA A 83 0.15 0.14 -14.31
N VAL A 84 -0.68 -0.58 -13.56
CA VAL A 84 -0.29 -1.80 -12.86
C VAL A 84 -0.72 -3.04 -13.63
N THR A 85 -1.90 -2.99 -14.25
CA THR A 85 -2.38 -4.07 -15.11
C THR A 85 -1.49 -4.17 -16.36
N ALA A 86 -0.70 -5.24 -16.46
CA ALA A 86 0.29 -5.45 -17.51
C ALA A 86 -0.29 -5.95 -18.84
N GLU A 87 0.48 -5.72 -19.92
CA GLU A 87 0.23 -6.20 -21.28
C GLU A 87 0.15 -7.73 -21.34
N THR A 88 -1.06 -8.28 -21.27
CA THR A 88 -1.23 -9.72 -21.40
C THR A 88 -2.47 -10.05 -22.22
N PRO A 89 -2.37 -11.02 -23.17
CA PRO A 89 -3.54 -11.61 -23.77
C PRO A 89 -4.43 -12.21 -22.68
N THR A 90 -5.67 -11.76 -22.62
CA THR A 90 -6.68 -12.26 -21.67
C THR A 90 -7.87 -12.78 -22.46
N ASN A 91 -8.36 -13.96 -22.09
CA ASN A 91 -9.64 -14.44 -22.58
C ASN A 91 -10.75 -13.80 -21.76
N LEU A 92 -11.55 -12.93 -22.38
CA LEU A 92 -12.71 -12.32 -21.75
C LEU A 92 -13.94 -13.14 -22.09
N ASP A 93 -14.51 -13.82 -21.10
CA ASP A 93 -15.78 -14.53 -21.26
C ASP A 93 -16.93 -13.57 -21.62
N PRO A 94 -18.04 -14.06 -22.19
CA PRO A 94 -19.21 -13.23 -22.48
C PRO A 94 -19.73 -12.51 -21.23
N ASN A 95 -19.87 -11.18 -21.28
CA ASN A 95 -20.20 -10.30 -20.15
C ASN A 95 -19.15 -10.26 -19.02
N GLY A 96 -17.99 -10.88 -19.22
CA GLY A 96 -16.85 -10.82 -18.31
C GLY A 96 -16.08 -9.51 -18.43
N GLY A 97 -15.24 -9.22 -17.44
CA GLY A 97 -14.40 -8.03 -17.43
C GLY A 97 -13.06 -8.26 -16.74
N THR A 98 -12.12 -7.37 -17.03
CA THR A 98 -10.82 -7.30 -16.36
C THR A 98 -10.60 -5.91 -15.80
N ASP A 99 -10.18 -5.85 -14.54
CA ASP A 99 -9.92 -4.60 -13.86
C ASP A 99 -8.60 -3.98 -14.31
N ILE A 100 -8.66 -2.69 -14.61
CA ILE A 100 -7.52 -1.86 -14.96
C ILE A 100 -7.19 -1.03 -13.73
N ALA A 101 -6.05 -1.35 -13.12
CA ALA A 101 -5.54 -0.67 -11.94
C ALA A 101 -4.36 0.23 -12.29
N VAL A 102 -4.30 1.37 -11.62
CA VAL A 102 -3.16 2.29 -11.61
C VAL A 102 -2.73 2.54 -10.17
N LYS A 103 -1.52 3.04 -10.00
CA LYS A 103 -1.01 3.49 -8.70
C LYS A 103 -0.45 4.90 -8.80
N CYS A 104 -0.55 5.66 -7.72
CA CYS A 104 0.14 6.94 -7.62
C CYS A 104 1.64 6.76 -7.41
N LYS A 105 2.40 7.68 -7.98
CA LYS A 105 3.78 7.98 -7.62
C LYS A 105 3.75 9.21 -6.73
N PRO A 106 4.34 9.16 -5.53
CA PRO A 106 4.30 10.28 -4.59
C PRO A 106 5.14 11.45 -5.14
N ASN A 107 4.50 12.38 -5.83
CA ASN A 107 5.17 13.47 -6.55
C ASN A 107 4.43 14.82 -6.43
N GLY A 108 3.33 14.88 -5.68
CA GLY A 108 2.61 16.11 -5.36
C GLY A 108 1.76 16.62 -6.52
N GLN A 109 1.53 15.79 -7.53
CA GLN A 109 0.73 16.15 -8.69
C GLN A 109 -0.71 15.71 -8.52
N ARG A 110 -1.62 16.61 -8.91
CA ARG A 110 -3.05 16.36 -8.90
C ARG A 110 -3.71 16.88 -10.17
N GLY A 111 -4.78 16.23 -10.59
CA GLY A 111 -5.53 16.62 -11.76
C GLY A 111 -6.37 15.47 -12.32
N THR A 112 -6.52 15.50 -13.64
CA THR A 112 -7.18 14.46 -14.41
C THR A 112 -6.22 14.00 -15.49
N ALA A 113 -5.99 12.70 -15.57
CA ALA A 113 -5.19 12.05 -16.60
C ALA A 113 -6.08 11.20 -17.49
N GLN A 114 -5.63 10.94 -18.71
CA GLN A 114 -6.34 10.05 -19.61
C GLN A 114 -5.73 8.66 -19.53
N LEU A 115 -6.49 7.70 -19.00
CA LEU A 115 -6.17 6.28 -19.13
C LEU A 115 -6.49 5.85 -20.55
N GLN A 116 -5.56 5.13 -21.18
CA GLN A 116 -5.67 4.64 -22.53
C GLN A 116 -5.47 3.13 -22.55
N VAL A 117 -6.43 2.40 -23.09
CA VAL A 117 -6.35 0.95 -23.36
C VAL A 117 -6.30 0.77 -24.87
N HIS A 118 -5.13 0.41 -25.37
CA HIS A 118 -4.93 0.10 -26.78
C HIS A 118 -5.11 -1.40 -27.00
N VAL A 119 -6.23 -1.77 -27.63
CA VAL A 119 -6.56 -3.14 -27.99
C VAL A 119 -5.99 -3.41 -29.38
N ALA A 120 -4.88 -4.13 -29.41
CA ALA A 120 -4.25 -4.54 -30.66
C ALA A 120 -5.19 -5.47 -31.45
N GLU A 121 -5.75 -6.46 -30.75
CA GLU A 121 -6.71 -7.41 -31.31
C GLU A 121 -7.60 -8.02 -30.22
N ALA A 122 -8.89 -8.16 -30.49
CA ALA A 122 -9.82 -8.99 -29.73
C ALA A 122 -10.61 -9.87 -30.70
N ALA A 123 -10.42 -11.19 -30.61
CA ALA A 123 -10.99 -12.14 -31.56
C ALA A 123 -11.86 -13.19 -30.87
N GLY A 124 -13.09 -13.35 -31.37
CA GLY A 124 -14.01 -14.44 -31.08
C GLY A 124 -14.34 -15.24 -32.33
N ASP A 125 -15.40 -16.06 -32.29
CA ASP A 125 -15.83 -16.88 -33.42
C ASP A 125 -16.55 -16.05 -34.51
N GLY A 126 -17.27 -14.99 -34.11
CA GLY A 126 -18.06 -14.14 -35.01
C GLY A 126 -17.62 -12.68 -35.11
N VAL A 127 -16.79 -12.22 -34.17
CA VAL A 127 -16.36 -10.83 -34.02
C VAL A 127 -14.84 -10.73 -34.01
N THR A 128 -14.32 -9.71 -34.67
CA THR A 128 -12.90 -9.31 -34.56
C THR A 128 -12.79 -7.81 -34.42
N ILE A 129 -12.12 -7.35 -33.37
CA ILE A 129 -11.85 -5.94 -33.07
C ILE A 129 -10.34 -5.74 -33.18
N GLN A 130 -9.90 -4.72 -33.93
CA GLN A 130 -8.47 -4.45 -34.11
C GLN A 130 -8.19 -2.95 -34.00
N ASN A 131 -7.02 -2.62 -33.47
CA ASN A 131 -6.51 -1.25 -33.32
C ASN A 131 -7.52 -0.30 -32.66
N ALA A 132 -8.21 -0.78 -31.61
CA ALA A 132 -9.14 0.06 -30.87
C ALA A 132 -8.40 0.79 -29.75
N LEU A 133 -8.69 2.07 -29.58
CA LEU A 133 -8.20 2.89 -28.47
C LEU A 133 -9.38 3.30 -27.61
N LEU A 134 -9.47 2.72 -26.42
CA LEU A 134 -10.47 3.06 -25.42
C LEU A 134 -9.83 4.01 -24.42
N THR A 135 -10.50 5.10 -24.05
CA THR A 135 -9.97 6.04 -23.06
C THR A 135 -10.99 6.32 -21.98
N VAL A 136 -10.52 6.71 -20.79
CA VAL A 136 -11.35 7.25 -19.72
C VAL A 136 -10.56 8.29 -18.94
N ASP A 137 -11.25 9.28 -18.39
CA ASP A 137 -10.65 10.27 -17.50
C ASP A 137 -10.51 9.69 -16.09
N VAL A 138 -9.30 9.77 -15.56
CA VAL A 138 -8.96 9.33 -14.20
C VAL A 138 -8.57 10.55 -13.40
N ALA A 139 -9.34 10.85 -12.35
CA ALA A 139 -8.95 11.83 -11.37
C ALA A 139 -7.82 11.26 -10.51
N TYR A 140 -6.78 12.05 -10.29
CA TYR A 140 -5.69 11.70 -9.40
C TYR A 140 -5.31 12.88 -8.51
N ASP A 141 -4.93 12.57 -7.29
CA ASP A 141 -4.29 13.48 -6.36
C ASP A 141 -3.18 12.66 -5.74
N CYS A 142 -2.05 12.58 -6.44
CA CYS A 142 -0.88 11.85 -5.99
C CYS A 142 -0.09 12.81 -5.14
N PRO A 143 -0.24 12.76 -3.81
CA PRO A 143 0.41 13.74 -2.98
C PRO A 143 1.92 13.50 -3.02
N GLY A 144 2.69 14.43 -2.48
CA GLY A 144 4.11 14.50 -2.76
C GLY A 144 4.87 14.91 -1.55
N GLY A 145 6.01 14.25 -1.37
CA GLY A 145 7.01 14.52 -0.36
C GLY A 145 7.21 16.01 -0.13
N GLY A 146 6.45 16.57 0.82
CA GLY A 146 6.64 17.92 1.30
C GLY A 146 8.02 18.00 1.94
N GLY A 147 8.62 19.19 1.96
CA GLY A 147 9.79 19.41 2.79
C GLY A 147 9.39 19.29 4.26
N ARG A 148 9.44 18.08 4.84
CA ARG A 148 9.08 17.86 6.24
C ARG A 148 9.95 18.77 7.11
N PRO A 149 9.36 19.55 8.04
CA PRO A 149 10.13 20.33 8.99
C PRO A 149 11.16 19.44 9.70
N SER A 150 12.43 19.84 9.70
CA SER A 150 13.53 19.00 10.21
C SER A 150 13.45 18.75 11.72
N ASP A 151 12.72 19.58 12.45
CA ASP A 151 12.46 19.46 13.88
C ASP A 151 11.21 18.62 14.22
N ARG A 152 10.45 18.20 13.21
CA ARG A 152 9.23 17.39 13.36
C ARG A 152 9.37 16.08 12.58
N PRO A 153 10.05 15.08 13.16
CA PRO A 153 10.44 13.86 12.45
C PRO A 153 9.30 12.88 12.16
N ALA A 154 8.12 13.09 12.73
CA ALA A 154 6.97 12.22 12.55
C ALA A 154 5.77 12.98 11.98
N PHE A 155 4.82 12.27 11.40
CA PHE A 155 3.61 12.83 10.81
C PHE A 155 2.44 11.85 10.85
N ASP A 156 1.21 12.37 10.72
CA ASP A 156 0.01 11.59 10.47
C ASP A 156 -0.08 11.32 8.97
N ASP A 157 0.24 10.08 8.59
CA ASP A 157 0.16 9.51 7.24
C ASP A 157 -1.32 9.30 6.87
N ALA A 158 -1.98 10.41 6.54
CA ALA A 158 -3.42 10.52 6.49
C ALA A 158 -4.01 9.78 5.29
N ASP A 159 -3.20 9.44 4.28
CA ASP A 159 -3.59 8.69 3.09
C ASP A 159 -3.05 7.24 3.08
N GLY A 160 -1.98 6.95 3.83
CA GLY A 160 -1.38 5.62 3.98
C GLY A 160 -0.30 5.31 2.95
N ASP A 161 0.32 6.33 2.37
CA ASP A 161 1.39 6.17 1.39
C ASP A 161 2.78 6.03 2.03
N GLY A 162 2.90 6.36 3.33
CA GLY A 162 4.13 6.32 4.09
C GLY A 162 5.12 7.43 3.72
N GLU A 163 4.70 8.49 3.06
CA GLU A 163 5.44 9.71 2.74
C GLU A 163 4.77 10.91 3.43
N TYR A 164 5.56 11.96 3.71
CA TYR A 164 4.99 13.18 4.28
C TYR A 164 4.40 14.07 3.19
N ASP A 165 3.16 14.49 3.36
CA ASP A 165 2.49 15.41 2.45
C ASP A 165 2.25 16.80 3.04
N GLU A 166 2.25 17.80 2.16
CA GLU A 166 1.90 19.16 2.57
C GLU A 166 0.47 19.21 3.13
N GLY A 167 0.36 19.55 4.41
CA GLY A 167 -0.91 19.64 5.13
C GLY A 167 -1.12 18.52 6.13
N GLU A 168 -0.32 17.45 6.08
CA GLU A 168 -0.32 16.45 7.14
C GLU A 168 0.18 17.04 8.45
N GLU A 169 -0.44 16.60 9.54
CA GLU A 169 -0.01 17.00 10.87
C GLU A 169 1.34 16.36 11.16
N THR A 170 2.29 17.17 11.59
CA THR A 170 3.63 16.72 11.98
C THR A 170 3.75 16.66 13.49
N TYR A 171 4.71 15.90 14.01
CA TYR A 171 4.98 15.74 15.43
C TYR A 171 6.47 15.81 15.71
N SER A 172 6.82 16.53 16.77
CA SER A 172 8.17 16.66 17.33
C SER A 172 8.53 15.45 18.19
N VAL A 173 9.84 15.27 18.48
CA VAL A 173 10.30 14.19 19.37
C VAL A 173 9.67 14.29 20.76
N GLU A 174 9.45 15.50 21.27
CA GLU A 174 8.85 15.73 22.59
C GLU A 174 7.38 15.30 22.63
N GLU A 175 6.63 15.50 21.54
CA GLU A 175 5.26 15.01 21.39
C GLU A 175 5.20 13.47 21.35
N LEU A 176 6.24 12.82 20.82
CA LEU A 176 6.34 11.36 20.73
C LEU A 176 6.65 10.66 22.06
N GLU A 177 7.14 11.38 23.09
CA GLU A 177 7.48 10.78 24.38
C GLU A 177 6.25 10.17 25.08
N ASN A 178 5.07 10.79 24.90
CA ASN A 178 3.79 10.30 25.42
C ASN A 178 2.66 10.62 24.42
N PHE A 179 2.81 10.12 23.21
CA PHE A 179 1.86 10.31 22.12
C PHE A 179 0.62 9.43 22.34
N GLU A 180 -0.56 10.04 22.43
CA GLU A 180 -1.82 9.33 22.66
C GLU A 180 -2.89 9.82 21.67
N ASN A 181 -2.89 9.24 20.46
CA ASN A 181 -3.89 9.53 19.45
C ASN A 181 -4.19 8.31 18.55
N ARG A 182 -5.14 7.48 19.00
CA ARG A 182 -5.54 6.23 18.31
C ARG A 182 -6.30 6.41 17.00
N SER A 183 -6.48 7.65 16.53
CA SER A 183 -7.06 7.95 15.21
C SER A 183 -5.99 8.11 14.12
N VAL A 184 -4.76 8.46 14.51
CA VAL A 184 -3.64 8.82 13.64
C VAL A 184 -2.93 7.58 13.09
N ARG A 185 -2.52 7.62 11.82
CA ARG A 185 -1.53 6.69 11.27
C ARG A 185 -0.15 7.33 11.43
N LEU A 186 0.55 6.97 12.49
CA LEU A 186 1.80 7.64 12.80
C LEU A 186 2.93 7.08 11.96
N ALA A 187 3.59 7.92 11.16
CA ALA A 187 4.79 7.57 10.41
C ALA A 187 6.02 8.31 10.94
N ILE A 188 7.09 7.54 11.19
CA ILE A 188 8.43 8.01 11.55
C ILE A 188 9.39 7.50 10.48
N LYS A 189 9.63 8.32 9.45
CA LYS A 189 10.40 7.92 8.28
C LYS A 189 11.58 8.82 8.01
N ASP A 190 12.75 8.28 7.63
CA ASP A 190 13.94 9.03 7.24
C ASP A 190 14.34 10.12 8.26
N ALA A 191 14.08 9.85 9.54
CA ALA A 191 14.18 10.83 10.60
C ALA A 191 15.54 10.83 11.32
N GLY A 192 16.47 9.97 10.89
CA GLY A 192 17.72 9.74 11.60
C GLY A 192 17.46 9.18 13.00
N THR A 193 18.11 9.73 14.03
CA THR A 193 17.94 9.28 15.42
C THR A 193 17.03 10.21 16.21
N LEU A 194 15.92 9.66 16.69
CA LEU A 194 15.04 10.27 17.68
C LEU A 194 15.48 9.80 19.07
N ASP A 195 16.18 10.67 19.80
CA ASP A 195 16.57 10.42 21.18
C ASP A 195 15.60 11.11 22.14
N ALA A 196 14.84 10.33 22.90
CA ALA A 196 13.90 10.82 23.92
C ALA A 196 14.60 11.41 25.16
N ARG A 197 15.90 11.75 25.08
CA ARG A 197 16.71 12.43 26.11
C ARG A 197 16.61 11.79 27.50
N GLY A 198 16.37 10.48 27.53
CA GLY A 198 16.22 9.68 28.75
C GLY A 198 14.81 9.63 29.36
N GLN A 199 13.79 10.11 28.65
CA GLN A 199 12.37 9.87 28.92
C GLN A 199 11.91 8.52 28.36
N ARG A 200 10.78 8.03 28.87
CA ARG A 200 10.07 6.91 28.24
C ARG A 200 9.51 7.37 26.90
N VAL A 201 9.39 6.42 25.97
CA VAL A 201 8.61 6.62 24.75
C VAL A 201 7.37 5.75 24.86
N SER A 202 6.21 6.36 24.82
CA SER A 202 4.91 5.71 24.85
C SER A 202 4.08 6.26 23.70
N ILE A 203 3.84 5.44 22.69
CA ILE A 203 3.12 5.83 21.48
C ILE A 203 1.86 4.97 21.38
N GLU A 204 0.69 5.61 21.44
CA GLU A 204 -0.61 5.00 21.16
C GLU A 204 -1.20 5.60 19.88
N ALA A 205 -1.35 4.79 18.83
CA ALA A 205 -1.82 5.25 17.51
C ALA A 205 -2.79 4.26 16.85
N ARG A 206 -3.35 4.60 15.69
CA ARG A 206 -4.11 3.66 14.86
C ARG A 206 -3.17 2.67 14.20
N GLU A 207 -2.18 3.18 13.49
CA GLU A 207 -1.10 2.41 12.87
C GLU A 207 0.22 3.10 13.21
N ILE A 208 1.31 2.33 13.23
CA ILE A 208 2.65 2.85 13.49
C ILE A 208 3.60 2.34 12.41
N LEU A 209 4.21 3.26 11.66
CA LEU A 209 5.26 3.00 10.69
C LEU A 209 6.57 3.61 11.19
N ILE A 210 7.62 2.81 11.29
CA ILE A 210 9.00 3.27 11.56
C ILE A 210 9.88 2.78 10.42
N GLN A 211 10.43 3.69 9.61
CA GLN A 211 11.24 3.33 8.45
C GLN A 211 12.49 4.19 8.37
N ASN A 212 13.66 3.57 8.19
CA ASN A 212 14.95 4.25 8.10
C ASN A 212 15.16 5.30 9.22
N ALA A 213 14.77 4.93 10.44
CA ALA A 213 14.84 5.77 11.62
C ALA A 213 15.30 4.94 12.83
N THR A 214 15.89 5.63 13.81
CA THR A 214 16.29 5.05 15.09
C THR A 214 15.51 5.71 16.22
N LEU A 215 14.70 4.95 16.95
CA LEU A 215 14.02 5.40 18.16
C LEU A 215 14.82 4.95 19.39
N ARG A 216 15.39 5.90 20.13
CA ARG A 216 16.28 5.62 21.27
C ARG A 216 15.71 6.18 22.57
N SER A 217 15.73 5.35 23.62
CA SER A 217 15.36 5.76 24.98
C SER A 217 16.22 5.10 26.07
N ASN A 218 16.57 5.86 27.11
CA ASN A 218 17.17 5.28 28.34
C ASN A 218 16.12 4.67 29.29
N LYS A 219 14.84 4.69 28.91
CA LYS A 219 13.70 4.11 29.61
C LYS A 219 12.99 3.15 28.67
N ARG A 220 11.78 2.72 29.03
CA ARG A 220 11.00 1.78 28.22
C ARG A 220 10.56 2.48 26.94
N VAL A 221 10.56 1.73 25.84
CA VAL A 221 9.85 2.08 24.60
C VAL A 221 8.60 1.19 24.53
N SER A 222 7.43 1.81 24.38
CA SER A 222 6.14 1.15 24.24
C SER A 222 5.44 1.68 22.99
N LEU A 223 5.13 0.78 22.06
CA LEU A 223 4.35 1.08 20.87
C LEU A 223 3.04 0.28 20.96
N ASP A 224 1.90 0.95 20.98
CA ASP A 224 0.55 0.34 21.05
C ASP A 224 -0.28 0.87 19.87
N ALA A 225 -0.53 0.02 18.89
CA ALA A 225 -1.37 0.35 17.75
C ALA A 225 -2.70 -0.40 17.83
N THR A 226 -3.83 0.25 17.56
CA THR A 226 -5.10 -0.47 17.40
C THR A 226 -5.16 -1.30 16.11
N GLY A 227 -4.34 -0.95 15.13
CA GLY A 227 -4.13 -1.64 13.86
C GLY A 227 -2.71 -2.18 13.73
N ALA A 228 -2.07 -1.94 12.59
CA ALA A 228 -0.78 -2.53 12.26
C ALA A 228 0.42 -1.76 12.85
N VAL A 229 1.52 -2.48 13.06
CA VAL A 229 2.84 -1.91 13.35
C VAL A 229 3.85 -2.42 12.32
N THR A 230 4.51 -1.52 11.61
CA THR A 230 5.55 -1.83 10.62
C THR A 230 6.86 -1.17 11.02
N ILE A 231 7.94 -1.96 11.08
CA ILE A 231 9.26 -1.49 11.49
C ILE A 231 10.31 -1.98 10.49
N ASP A 232 11.00 -1.03 9.88
CA ASP A 232 12.18 -1.19 9.03
C ASP A 232 13.21 -0.14 9.49
N GLY A 233 13.67 -0.30 10.73
CA GLY A 233 14.49 0.67 11.44
C GLY A 233 15.04 0.10 12.75
N GLU A 234 15.52 0.97 13.63
CA GLU A 234 16.12 0.58 14.90
C GLU A 234 15.33 1.11 16.10
N ILE A 235 15.14 0.26 17.12
CA ILE A 235 14.58 0.67 18.41
C ILE A 235 15.57 0.24 19.50
N GLU A 236 16.01 1.19 20.31
CA GLU A 236 16.94 0.96 21.41
C GLU A 236 16.37 1.39 22.76
N SER A 237 16.42 0.49 23.75
CA SER A 237 15.96 0.74 25.11
C SER A 237 16.92 0.23 26.20
N ASN A 238 17.06 0.98 27.29
CA ASN A 238 17.70 0.48 28.51
C ASN A 238 16.75 -0.22 29.51
N LYS A 239 15.43 -0.18 29.30
CA LYS A 239 14.42 -0.69 30.27
C LYS A 239 13.37 -1.63 29.69
N GLY A 240 13.43 -1.95 28.41
CA GLY A 240 12.52 -2.88 27.76
C GLY A 240 11.91 -2.28 26.50
N ILE A 241 11.62 -3.14 25.54
CA ILE A 241 10.82 -2.81 24.35
C ILE A 241 9.53 -3.62 24.45
N GLN A 242 8.40 -2.93 24.32
CA GLN A 242 7.08 -3.53 24.22
C GLN A 242 6.39 -3.00 22.98
N ILE A 243 5.92 -3.91 22.12
CA ILE A 243 5.22 -3.56 20.88
C ILE A 243 3.96 -4.39 20.82
N ASP A 244 2.80 -3.74 20.83
CA ASP A 244 1.48 -4.36 20.79
C ASP A 244 0.73 -3.85 19.56
N ALA A 245 0.50 -4.73 18.57
CA ALA A 245 -0.26 -4.44 17.36
C ALA A 245 -1.65 -5.07 17.43
N GLY A 246 -2.70 -4.25 17.35
CA GLY A 246 -4.08 -4.73 17.25
C GLY A 246 -4.41 -5.43 15.91
N GLY A 247 -3.51 -5.33 14.93
CA GLY A 247 -3.53 -6.02 13.64
C GLY A 247 -2.25 -6.84 13.39
N GLN A 248 -1.71 -6.78 12.17
CA GLN A 248 -0.42 -7.40 11.83
C GLN A 248 0.74 -6.59 12.41
N MET A 249 1.80 -7.28 12.83
CA MET A 249 3.09 -6.66 13.09
C MET A 249 4.13 -7.18 12.09
N ALA A 250 4.79 -6.27 11.40
CA ALA A 250 5.89 -6.55 10.47
C ALA A 250 7.16 -5.85 10.94
N ALA A 251 8.24 -6.62 11.12
CA ALA A 251 9.56 -6.14 11.48
C ALA A 251 10.54 -6.70 10.47
N ASP A 252 10.69 -6.00 9.35
CA ASP A 252 11.56 -6.40 8.25
C ASP A 252 12.89 -5.66 8.39
N TYR A 253 14.00 -6.39 8.49
CA TYR A 253 15.33 -5.82 8.75
C TYR A 253 15.46 -5.00 10.04
N ALA A 254 14.41 -4.97 10.86
CA ALA A 254 14.37 -4.22 12.10
C ALA A 254 15.46 -4.64 13.10
N GLN A 255 15.99 -3.66 13.84
CA GLN A 255 16.97 -3.86 14.91
C GLN A 255 16.32 -3.51 16.25
N LEU A 256 15.95 -4.51 17.05
CA LEU A 256 15.34 -4.32 18.37
C LEU A 256 16.39 -4.61 19.44
N ARG A 257 16.88 -3.58 20.13
CA ARG A 257 17.96 -3.70 21.12
C ARG A 257 17.51 -3.24 22.50
N SER A 258 17.56 -4.14 23.46
CA SER A 258 17.10 -3.88 24.83
C SER A 258 18.11 -4.37 25.87
N LYS A 259 18.34 -3.58 26.92
CA LYS A 259 19.04 -4.05 28.14
C LYS A 259 18.14 -4.84 29.11
N ARG A 260 16.92 -5.15 28.68
CA ARG A 260 15.89 -5.94 29.37
C ARG A 260 15.17 -6.76 28.32
N ASP A 261 13.92 -7.09 28.58
CA ASP A 261 13.08 -7.87 27.70
C ASP A 261 12.73 -7.12 26.41
N VAL A 262 12.38 -7.90 25.39
CA VAL A 262 11.71 -7.46 24.16
C VAL A 262 10.45 -8.30 24.03
N SER A 263 9.29 -7.66 24.13
CA SER A 263 7.98 -8.32 24.00
C SER A 263 7.24 -7.79 22.78
N LEU A 264 6.88 -8.71 21.88
CA LEU A 264 6.15 -8.41 20.65
C LEU A 264 4.78 -9.09 20.72
N SER A 265 3.71 -8.36 20.44
CA SER A 265 2.37 -8.91 20.39
C SER A 265 1.64 -8.45 19.13
N ALA A 266 0.86 -9.35 18.52
CA ALA A 266 -0.01 -9.00 17.42
C ALA A 266 -1.34 -9.77 17.49
N SER A 267 -2.46 -9.13 17.17
CA SER A 267 -3.72 -9.87 16.92
C SER A 267 -3.69 -10.61 15.59
N GLY A 268 -2.92 -10.11 14.62
CA GLY A 268 -2.72 -10.74 13.32
C GLY A 268 -1.49 -11.64 13.27
N SER A 269 -0.78 -11.57 12.14
CA SER A 269 0.50 -12.26 11.97
C SER A 269 1.65 -11.46 12.59
N LEU A 270 2.69 -12.16 13.04
CA LEU A 270 3.98 -11.60 13.41
C LEU A 270 5.01 -11.97 12.34
N LEU A 271 5.48 -10.98 11.59
CA LEU A 271 6.44 -11.18 10.50
C LEU A 271 7.79 -10.60 10.91
N LEU A 272 8.76 -11.45 11.21
CA LEU A 272 10.11 -11.11 11.66
C LEU A 272 11.12 -11.54 10.59
N ARG A 273 11.21 -10.80 9.48
CA ARG A 273 12.06 -11.15 8.34
C ARG A 273 13.39 -10.43 8.43
N PHE A 274 14.48 -11.17 8.56
CA PHE A 274 15.84 -10.62 8.68
C PHE A 274 16.00 -9.61 9.83
N ALA A 275 15.08 -9.64 10.79
CA ALA A 275 15.13 -8.82 11.98
C ALA A 275 16.23 -9.32 12.93
N THR A 276 16.68 -8.43 13.81
CA THR A 276 17.56 -8.75 14.92
C THR A 276 16.88 -8.36 16.23
N ILE A 277 16.83 -9.31 17.17
CA ILE A 277 16.44 -9.07 18.56
C ILE A 277 17.69 -9.28 19.42
N ASP A 278 18.24 -8.22 20.00
CA ASP A 278 19.31 -8.27 21.01
C ASP A 278 18.75 -7.79 22.36
N ALA A 279 18.29 -8.73 23.17
CA ALA A 279 17.79 -8.49 24.52
C ALA A 279 18.85 -8.91 25.57
N LYS A 280 18.69 -8.40 26.80
CA LYS A 280 19.45 -8.88 27.99
C LYS A 280 18.51 -9.47 29.04
N GLY A 281 17.32 -9.81 28.59
CA GLY A 281 16.24 -10.45 29.33
C GLY A 281 15.58 -11.42 28.36
N ALA A 282 14.27 -11.62 28.44
CA ALA A 282 13.56 -12.51 27.52
C ALA A 282 13.23 -11.84 26.17
N ALA A 283 13.28 -12.61 25.09
CA ALA A 283 12.62 -12.29 23.83
C ALA A 283 11.31 -13.08 23.69
N THR A 284 10.16 -12.40 23.60
CA THR A 284 8.84 -13.04 23.50
C THR A 284 8.01 -12.55 22.32
N ALA A 285 7.21 -13.47 21.75
CA ALA A 285 6.26 -13.20 20.68
C ALA A 285 4.86 -13.75 21.05
N THR A 286 3.84 -12.89 21.12
CA THR A 286 2.47 -13.30 21.46
C THR A 286 1.52 -13.04 20.30
N LEU A 287 0.93 -14.10 19.76
CA LEU A 287 -0.15 -14.02 18.79
C LEU A 287 -1.48 -14.08 19.55
N GLN A 288 -2.26 -12.99 19.51
CA GLN A 288 -3.52 -12.90 20.26
C GLN A 288 -4.66 -13.67 19.57
N THR A 289 -4.38 -14.35 18.46
CA THR A 289 -5.32 -15.22 17.75
C THR A 289 -4.72 -16.62 17.55
N GLN A 290 -5.56 -17.65 17.67
CA GLN A 290 -5.16 -19.05 17.49
C GLN A 290 -4.69 -19.37 16.06
N ASN A 291 -5.09 -18.56 15.08
CA ASN A 291 -4.70 -18.72 13.68
C ASN A 291 -3.61 -17.73 13.25
N GLY A 292 -2.98 -17.04 14.19
CA GLY A 292 -1.86 -16.16 13.88
C GLY A 292 -0.69 -16.95 13.29
N ASN A 293 -0.02 -16.37 12.29
CA ASN A 293 1.19 -16.93 11.72
C ASN A 293 2.41 -16.14 12.24
N LEU A 294 3.40 -16.86 12.75
CA LEU A 294 4.71 -16.32 13.10
C LEU A 294 5.71 -16.71 11.99
N LEU A 295 6.21 -15.72 11.26
CA LEU A 295 7.26 -15.90 10.25
C LEU A 295 8.59 -15.39 10.81
N VAL A 296 9.60 -16.24 10.91
CA VAL A 296 10.92 -15.92 11.52
C VAL A 296 12.09 -16.02 10.52
N GLN A 297 11.80 -15.77 9.24
CA GLN A 297 12.76 -15.96 8.16
C GLN A 297 14.02 -15.11 8.34
N GLY A 298 15.17 -15.74 8.55
CA GLY A 298 16.45 -15.03 8.71
C GLY A 298 16.59 -14.25 10.02
N LEU A 299 15.65 -14.40 10.96
CA LEU A 299 15.70 -13.76 12.28
C LEU A 299 17.00 -14.10 13.02
N SER A 300 17.61 -13.11 13.66
CA SER A 300 18.72 -13.32 14.60
C SER A 300 18.25 -12.96 16.01
N VAL A 301 18.12 -13.97 16.88
CA VAL A 301 17.84 -13.77 18.30
C VAL A 301 19.13 -13.89 19.10
N ARG A 302 19.32 -12.94 20.01
CA ARG A 302 20.26 -13.01 21.11
C ARG A 302 19.59 -12.42 22.33
N ASP A 303 19.24 -13.27 23.28
CA ASP A 303 18.67 -12.86 24.56
C ASP A 303 19.41 -13.62 25.68
N ASP A 304 18.75 -13.96 26.79
CA ASP A 304 19.39 -14.71 27.88
C ASP A 304 19.68 -16.19 27.52
N ASP A 305 18.96 -16.78 26.57
CA ASP A 305 19.11 -18.19 26.13
C ASP A 305 19.15 -18.38 24.60
N ASP A 306 19.32 -17.29 23.85
CA ASP A 306 19.28 -17.22 22.39
C ASP A 306 17.96 -17.78 21.79
N THR A 307 16.83 -17.68 22.50
CA THR A 307 15.53 -18.24 22.07
C THR A 307 14.40 -17.21 22.06
N LEU A 308 13.66 -17.13 20.94
CA LEU A 308 12.38 -16.42 20.91
C LEU A 308 11.28 -17.38 21.38
N VAL A 309 10.70 -17.08 22.54
CA VAL A 309 9.57 -17.86 23.07
C VAL A 309 8.25 -17.31 22.52
N TYR A 310 7.42 -18.17 21.93
CA TYR A 310 6.15 -17.75 21.33
C TYR A 310 4.91 -18.38 21.98
N THR A 311 3.81 -17.63 21.96
CA THR A 311 2.50 -18.05 22.49
C THR A 311 1.39 -17.65 21.51
N PRO A 312 0.34 -18.46 21.30
CA PRO A 312 0.12 -19.79 21.89
C PRO A 312 1.01 -20.86 21.23
N ALA A 313 1.25 -21.97 21.94
CA ALA A 313 2.13 -23.04 21.50
C ALA A 313 1.69 -23.71 20.17
N ASP A 314 0.40 -23.63 19.84
CA ASP A 314 -0.21 -24.16 18.62
C ASP A 314 -0.21 -23.16 17.44
N ALA A 315 0.37 -21.97 17.61
CA ALA A 315 0.52 -21.01 16.52
C ALA A 315 1.32 -21.61 15.35
N SER A 316 0.94 -21.24 14.13
CA SER A 316 1.69 -21.60 12.93
C SER A 316 3.02 -20.86 12.92
N VAL A 317 4.14 -21.58 12.94
CA VAL A 317 5.48 -21.00 12.81
C VAL A 317 6.11 -21.42 11.49
N SER A 318 6.66 -20.46 10.76
CA SER A 318 7.30 -20.68 9.46
C SER A 318 8.60 -19.89 9.33
N GLY A 319 9.47 -20.33 8.42
CA GLY A 319 10.82 -19.78 8.24
C GLY A 319 11.85 -20.41 9.18
N THR A 320 13.08 -19.90 9.11
CA THR A 320 14.19 -20.38 9.95
C THR A 320 15.03 -19.20 10.42
N PRO A 321 15.31 -19.09 11.74
CA PRO A 321 16.26 -18.10 12.23
C PRO A 321 17.63 -18.28 11.59
N SER A 322 18.31 -17.17 11.29
CA SER A 322 19.73 -17.19 10.94
C SER A 322 20.61 -17.41 12.17
N ARG A 323 20.09 -17.08 13.35
CA ARG A 323 20.72 -17.30 14.66
C ARG A 323 19.69 -17.40 15.78
N GLY A 324 19.99 -18.23 16.76
CA GLY A 324 19.12 -18.51 17.90
C GLY A 324 18.11 -19.60 17.57
N SER A 325 17.11 -19.77 18.42
CA SER A 325 16.03 -20.74 18.25
C SER A 325 14.66 -20.08 18.46
N VAL A 326 13.60 -20.80 18.11
CA VAL A 326 12.21 -20.37 18.30
C VAL A 326 11.48 -21.54 18.92
N GLU A 327 10.89 -21.32 20.09
CA GLU A 327 10.25 -22.36 20.90
C GLU A 327 8.89 -21.91 21.42
N ALA A 328 7.96 -22.87 21.55
CA ALA A 328 6.67 -22.62 22.17
C ALA A 328 6.82 -22.40 23.69
N GLY A 329 6.13 -21.39 24.23
CA GLY A 329 6.04 -21.09 25.66
C GLY A 329 4.98 -21.85 26.42
#